data_AF-A0AAD8HX06-F1
#
_entry.id   AF-A0AAD8HX06-F1
#
_cell.length_a   1.000
_cell.length_b   1.000
_cell.length_c   1.000
_cell.angle_alpha   90.00
_cell.angle_beta   90.00
_cell.angle_gamma   90.00
#
_symmetry.space_group_name_H-M   'P 1'
#
loop_
_entity.id
_entity.type
_entity.pdbx_description
1 polymer ?
#
loop_
_entity_poly.entity_id
_entity_poly.type
_entity_poly.pdbx_seq_one_letter_code
_entity_poly.pdbx_strand_id
1 'polypeptide(L)'
;MHQCFLQPKSFRTIKSPSAHLDHDFSSVVSGFEGEVNLGTEGTSKNQNDKRQIKGFSFEDDRLTNGCWWKLPKPDIHFIFFQILAVCHTGVPEENEEQGGYNYEAESPDEGAFLVAAKEFGFQFCKRTQGSIFVPEADPSSDEPVEREFKILNILNFTSKRK
;
A
#
# COMPACT_ATOMS: atom_id res chain seq x y z
N MET A 1 1.46 12.63 -11.29
CA MET A 1 0.45 11.64 -10.87
C MET A 1 -0.46 11.37 -12.08
N HIS A 2 -0.52 10.12 -12.52
CA HIS A 2 -1.33 9.71 -13.65
C HIS A 2 -2.79 9.57 -13.21
N GLN A 3 -3.74 10.13 -13.97
CA GLN A 3 -5.16 9.91 -13.67
C GLN A 3 -5.59 8.63 -14.38
N CYS A 4 -5.49 7.52 -13.67
CA CYS A 4 -6.05 6.25 -14.11
C CYS A 4 -7.55 6.24 -13.76
N PHE A 5 -8.42 6.15 -14.77
CA PHE A 5 -9.82 5.85 -14.52
C PHE A 5 -9.95 4.36 -14.29
N LEU A 6 -10.21 3.98 -13.05
CA LEU A 6 -10.30 2.59 -12.62
C LEU A 6 -11.68 2.32 -12.05
N GLN A 7 -12.19 1.12 -12.32
CA GLN A 7 -13.39 0.63 -11.67
C GLN A 7 -13.11 -0.69 -10.95
N PRO A 8 -13.40 -0.80 -9.64
CA PRO A 8 -13.34 -2.06 -8.93
C PRO A 8 -14.36 -3.03 -9.53
N LYS A 9 -14.01 -4.31 -9.68
CA LYS A 9 -14.97 -5.34 -10.14
C LYS A 9 -16.08 -5.64 -9.12
N SER A 10 -15.90 -5.22 -7.86
CA SER A 10 -16.89 -5.36 -6.78
C SER A 10 -16.74 -4.19 -5.81
N PHE A 11 -17.83 -3.48 -5.52
CA PHE A 11 -17.88 -2.45 -4.49
C PHE A 11 -18.42 -3.09 -3.21
N ARG A 12 -17.61 -3.13 -2.15
CA ARG A 12 -18.08 -3.50 -0.80
C ARG A 12 -18.02 -2.28 0.11
N THR A 13 -19.02 -2.15 0.97
CA THR A 13 -18.99 -1.16 2.05
C THR A 13 -18.10 -1.70 3.16
N ILE A 14 -17.00 -0.99 3.43
CA ILE A 14 -16.20 -1.23 4.62
C ILE A 14 -17.05 -0.76 5.79
N LYS A 15 -17.32 -1.65 6.75
CA LYS A 15 -18.04 -1.26 7.96
C LYS A 15 -17.01 -0.84 8.99
N SER A 16 -17.27 0.28 9.66
CA SER A 16 -16.51 0.66 10.85
C SER A 16 -16.52 -0.49 11.86
N PRO A 17 -15.41 -0.75 12.57
CA PRO A 17 -15.35 -1.80 13.57
C PRO A 17 -16.47 -1.63 14.60
N SER A 18 -17.26 -2.67 14.80
CA SER A 18 -18.06 -2.79 16.03
C SER A 18 -17.10 -3.22 17.14
N ALA A 19 -17.27 -2.70 18.35
CA ALA A 19 -16.35 -2.80 19.49
C ALA A 19 -16.11 -4.22 20.06
N HIS A 20 -16.31 -5.28 19.27
CA HIS A 20 -16.29 -6.67 19.70
C HIS A 20 -15.49 -7.62 18.79
N LEU A 21 -14.83 -7.08 17.75
CA LEU A 21 -13.90 -7.82 16.90
C LEU A 21 -12.53 -7.13 16.99
N ASP A 22 -11.75 -7.51 17.98
CA ASP A 22 -10.31 -7.23 18.02
C ASP A 22 -9.63 -8.19 17.03
N HIS A 23 -9.90 -7.96 15.75
CA HIS A 23 -9.15 -8.55 14.66
C HIS A 23 -7.81 -7.82 14.58
N ASP A 24 -6.69 -8.55 14.61
CA ASP A 24 -5.36 -7.93 14.57
C ASP A 24 -5.00 -7.51 13.14
N PHE A 25 -5.73 -6.52 12.64
CA PHE A 25 -5.48 -5.86 11.36
C PHE A 25 -4.06 -5.29 11.26
N SER A 26 -3.45 -4.94 12.39
CA SER A 26 -2.06 -4.49 12.42
C SER A 26 -1.12 -5.61 11.98
N SER A 27 -1.41 -6.86 12.35
CA SER A 27 -0.64 -8.02 11.90
C SER A 27 -0.72 -8.21 10.38
N VAL A 28 -1.91 -8.07 9.78
CA VAL A 28 -2.11 -8.17 8.33
C VAL A 28 -1.31 -7.09 7.59
N VAL A 29 -1.36 -5.85 8.06
CA VAL A 29 -0.58 -4.74 7.49
C VAL A 29 0.93 -5.00 7.61
N SER A 30 1.39 -5.52 8.77
CA SER A 30 2.80 -5.90 8.94
C SER A 30 3.22 -7.09 8.06
N GLY A 31 2.28 -7.96 7.66
CA GLY A 31 2.55 -9.09 6.76
C GLY A 31 2.95 -8.69 5.33
N PHE A 32 2.71 -7.44 4.93
CA PHE A 32 3.23 -6.88 3.68
C PHE A 32 4.71 -6.47 3.75
N GLU A 33 5.32 -6.53 4.94
CA GLU A 33 6.75 -6.31 5.16
C GLU A 33 7.51 -7.61 4.92
N GLY A 34 8.34 -7.66 3.87
CA GLY A 34 9.24 -8.77 3.60
C GLY A 34 10.40 -8.86 4.60
N GLU A 35 10.88 -10.08 4.91
CA GLU A 35 12.03 -10.29 5.80
C GLU A 35 13.34 -9.81 5.17
N VAL A 36 14.13 -9.01 5.90
CA VAL A 36 15.51 -8.66 5.47
C VAL A 36 16.52 -8.85 6.59
N ASN A 37 17.60 -9.57 6.27
CA ASN A 37 18.90 -9.51 6.93
C ASN A 37 19.97 -9.38 5.82
N LEU A 38 20.75 -8.29 5.79
CA LEU A 38 22.23 -8.35 5.81
C LEU A 38 22.91 -6.97 5.89
N GLY A 39 23.72 -6.83 6.96
CA GLY A 39 24.96 -6.06 7.16
C GLY A 39 25.20 -4.69 6.50
N THR A 40 25.32 -3.63 7.33
CA THR A 40 26.56 -2.82 7.54
C THR A 40 26.36 -1.91 8.78
N GLU A 41 27.41 -1.72 9.59
CA GLU A 41 27.45 -1.24 10.99
C GLU A 41 27.16 0.25 11.28
N GLY A 42 26.68 0.50 12.52
CA GLY A 42 26.70 1.75 13.31
C GLY A 42 25.34 2.47 13.38
N THR A 43 24.61 2.63 14.49
CA THR A 43 24.99 2.90 15.89
C THR A 43 23.75 2.71 16.82
N SER A 44 23.97 2.20 18.04
CA SER A 44 23.17 2.24 19.30
C SER A 44 21.65 1.89 19.36
N LYS A 45 21.36 0.91 20.23
CA LYS A 45 20.07 0.26 20.53
C LYS A 45 19.05 1.14 21.26
N ASN A 46 17.78 1.03 20.86
CA ASN A 46 16.62 1.08 21.77
C ASN A 46 15.51 0.16 21.23
N GLN A 47 14.88 -0.60 22.13
CA GLN A 47 14.00 -1.73 21.81
C GLN A 47 12.62 -1.27 21.30
N ASN A 48 12.44 -1.29 19.97
CA ASN A 48 11.20 -1.66 19.28
C ASN A 48 11.58 -1.82 17.79
N ASP A 49 12.13 -2.98 17.40
CA ASP A 49 12.63 -3.24 16.04
C ASP A 49 11.47 -3.32 15.04
N LYS A 50 10.88 -2.18 14.70
CA LYS A 50 10.04 -2.05 13.51
C LYS A 50 10.97 -1.87 12.31
N ARG A 51 10.98 -2.84 11.41
CA ARG A 51 11.85 -2.84 10.22
C ARG A 51 11.36 -1.75 9.26
N GLN A 52 12.04 -0.61 9.24
CA GLN A 52 11.68 0.51 8.37
C GLN A 52 11.85 0.11 6.90
N ILE A 53 10.77 0.20 6.10
CA ILE A 53 10.86 0.00 4.65
C ILE A 53 11.84 1.03 4.07
N LYS A 54 12.83 0.56 3.29
CA LYS A 54 13.82 1.43 2.65
C LYS A 54 13.10 2.45 1.77
N GLY A 55 13.33 3.75 2.04
CA GLY A 55 12.69 4.84 1.31
C GLY A 55 11.35 5.30 1.87
N PHE A 56 10.89 4.75 3.01
CA PHE A 56 9.72 5.23 3.74
C PHE A 56 10.13 5.96 5.02
N SER A 57 9.79 7.25 5.12
CA SER A 57 10.10 8.09 6.28
C SER A 57 8.88 8.87 6.78
N PHE A 58 7.68 8.34 6.55
CA PHE A 58 6.44 8.96 7.02
C PHE A 58 6.11 8.45 8.42
N GLU A 59 5.89 9.38 9.36
CA GLU A 59 5.61 9.08 10.76
C GLU A 59 4.37 9.85 11.21
N ASP A 60 3.30 9.11 11.51
CA ASP A 60 2.10 9.63 12.19
C ASP A 60 1.43 8.45 12.91
N ASP A 61 1.52 8.41 14.24
CA ASP A 61 1.00 7.31 15.08
C ASP A 61 -0.49 7.03 14.89
N ARG A 62 -1.24 8.02 14.38
CA ARG A 62 -2.68 7.89 14.11
C ARG A 62 -2.94 7.09 12.84
N LEU A 63 -1.96 7.01 11.94
CA LEU A 63 -2.07 6.38 10.63
C LEU A 63 -1.22 5.11 10.52
N THR A 64 0.00 5.12 11.03
CA THR A 64 0.95 4.02 10.93
C THR A 64 0.52 2.81 11.78
N ASN A 65 1.14 1.65 11.55
CA ASN A 65 0.86 0.40 12.30
C ASN A 65 -0.61 -0.03 12.20
N GLY A 66 -1.18 0.17 11.01
CA GLY A 66 -2.60 -0.01 10.77
C GLY A 66 -3.51 1.00 11.47
N CYS A 67 -3.06 1.90 12.35
CA CYS A 67 -3.97 2.74 13.15
C CYS A 67 -4.98 3.58 12.33
N TRP A 68 -4.71 3.83 11.04
CA TRP A 68 -5.63 4.52 10.14
C TRP A 68 -7.05 3.92 10.08
N TRP A 69 -7.26 2.63 10.34
CA TRP A 69 -8.60 2.03 10.38
C TRP A 69 -9.41 2.38 11.63
N LYS A 70 -8.74 2.78 12.72
CA LYS A 70 -9.37 3.17 13.99
C LYS A 70 -9.87 4.62 13.95
N LEU A 71 -9.48 5.38 12.94
CA LEU A 71 -9.87 6.77 12.78
C LEU A 71 -11.35 6.91 12.39
N PRO A 72 -11.99 8.05 12.71
CA PRO A 72 -13.32 8.34 12.20
C PRO A 72 -13.33 8.31 10.67
N LYS A 73 -14.34 7.64 10.08
CA LYS A 73 -14.49 7.48 8.62
C LYS A 73 -13.32 6.70 7.97
N PRO A 74 -13.06 5.46 8.38
CA PRO A 74 -11.97 4.64 7.85
C PRO A 74 -12.08 4.45 6.33
N ASP A 75 -13.28 4.48 5.77
CA ASP A 75 -13.55 4.38 4.33
C ASP A 75 -12.79 5.43 3.50
N ILE A 76 -12.63 6.65 4.03
CA ILE A 76 -11.93 7.72 3.32
C ILE A 76 -10.42 7.42 3.28
N HIS A 77 -9.87 6.95 4.40
CA HIS A 77 -8.45 6.56 4.47
C HIS A 77 -8.18 5.34 3.57
N PHE A 78 -9.07 4.36 3.58
CA PHE A 78 -9.01 3.20 2.71
C PHE A 78 -8.97 3.61 1.24
N ILE A 79 -9.92 4.44 0.80
CA ILE A 79 -9.99 4.92 -0.59
C ILE A 79 -8.73 5.72 -0.94
N PHE A 80 -8.22 6.54 -0.01
CA PHE A 80 -7.01 7.32 -0.22
C PHE A 80 -5.78 6.41 -0.46
N PHE A 81 -5.52 5.43 0.40
CA PHE A 81 -4.38 4.52 0.23
C PHE A 81 -4.55 3.59 -0.98
N GLN A 82 -5.77 3.13 -1.26
CA GLN A 82 -6.09 2.40 -2.48
C GLN A 82 -5.76 3.23 -3.72
N ILE A 83 -6.10 4.53 -3.74
CA ILE A 83 -5.75 5.44 -4.85
C ILE A 83 -4.23 5.49 -5.06
N LEU A 84 -3.43 5.54 -3.99
CA LEU A 84 -1.97 5.51 -4.11
C LEU A 84 -1.48 4.22 -4.78
N ALA A 85 -2.11 3.08 -4.47
CA ALA A 85 -1.77 1.76 -5.01
C ALA A 85 -2.23 1.52 -6.47
N VAL A 86 -3.02 2.43 -7.06
CA VAL A 86 -3.58 2.19 -8.40
C VAL A 86 -3.44 3.37 -9.39
N CYS A 87 -3.28 4.61 -8.91
CA CYS A 87 -3.17 5.80 -9.76
C CYS A 87 -1.72 6.12 -10.12
N HIS A 88 -1.04 5.14 -10.69
CA HIS A 88 0.34 5.24 -11.15
C HIS A 88 0.55 4.39 -12.42
N THR A 89 1.73 4.54 -13.01
CA THR A 89 2.25 3.83 -14.17
C THR A 89 3.47 2.98 -13.87
N GLY A 90 3.95 3.00 -12.62
CA GLY A 90 5.09 2.20 -12.17
C GLY A 90 4.97 0.71 -12.46
N VAL A 91 6.13 0.05 -12.50
CA VAL A 91 6.30 -1.36 -12.81
C VAL A 91 6.77 -2.09 -11.54
N PRO A 92 6.07 -3.16 -11.11
CA PRO A 92 6.49 -3.93 -9.96
C PRO A 92 7.55 -4.94 -10.38
N GLU A 93 8.63 -5.02 -9.61
CA GLU A 93 9.69 -6.01 -9.78
C GLU A 93 9.76 -6.90 -8.54
N GLU A 94 9.64 -8.22 -8.73
CA GLU A 94 9.75 -9.16 -7.62
C GLU A 94 11.14 -9.10 -7.01
N ASN A 95 11.19 -8.95 -5.70
CA ASN A 95 12.42 -8.93 -4.93
C ASN A 95 12.58 -10.27 -4.20
N GLU A 96 13.23 -11.23 -4.87
CA GLU A 96 13.44 -12.58 -4.33
C GLU A 96 14.25 -12.59 -3.02
N GLU A 97 15.12 -11.60 -2.81
CA GLU A 97 15.97 -11.51 -1.62
C GLU A 97 15.22 -10.98 -0.39
N GLN A 98 14.25 -10.07 -0.60
CA GLN A 98 13.55 -9.38 0.49
C GLN A 98 12.12 -9.89 0.71
N GLY A 99 11.55 -10.63 -0.25
CA GLY A 99 10.13 -10.92 -0.28
C GLY A 99 9.30 -9.69 -0.68
N GLY A 100 8.42 -9.86 -1.67
CA GLY A 100 7.54 -8.80 -2.17
C GLY A 100 8.10 -8.07 -3.40
N TYR A 101 7.75 -6.78 -3.54
CA TYR A 101 8.02 -6.01 -4.76
C TYR A 101 8.84 -4.73 -4.51
N ASN A 102 9.78 -4.45 -5.41
CA ASN A 102 10.35 -3.13 -5.68
C ASN A 102 9.55 -2.45 -6.81
N TYR A 103 9.71 -1.14 -6.97
CA TYR A 103 8.95 -0.38 -7.96
C TYR A 103 9.87 0.49 -8.81
N GLU A 104 9.87 0.24 -10.12
CA GLU A 104 10.38 1.19 -11.09
C GLU A 104 9.30 2.21 -11.44
N ALA A 105 9.60 3.50 -11.35
CA ALA A 105 8.66 4.57 -11.60
C ALA A 105 9.28 5.67 -12.47
N GLU A 106 8.44 6.38 -13.22
CA GLU A 106 8.89 7.48 -14.10
C GLU A 106 9.32 8.72 -13.31
N SER A 107 8.97 8.80 -12.03
CA SER A 107 9.35 9.88 -11.13
C SER A 107 9.55 9.38 -9.70
N PRO A 108 10.41 10.06 -8.90
CA PRO A 108 10.64 9.69 -7.51
C PRO A 108 9.37 9.81 -6.65
N ASP A 109 8.50 10.79 -6.94
CA ASP A 109 7.25 10.99 -6.21
C ASP A 109 6.30 9.80 -6.37
N GLU A 110 6.22 9.25 -7.58
CA GLU A 110 5.39 8.08 -7.89
C GLU A 110 5.90 6.83 -7.17
N GLY A 111 7.21 6.61 -7.14
CA GLY A 111 7.81 5.53 -6.36
C GLY A 111 7.53 5.67 -4.86
N ALA A 112 7.61 6.88 -4.31
CA ALA A 112 7.30 7.14 -2.91
C ALA A 112 5.82 6.82 -2.56
N PHE A 113 4.88 7.11 -3.46
CA PHE A 113 3.47 6.76 -3.25
C PHE A 113 3.24 5.24 -3.25
N LEU A 114 3.92 4.50 -4.13
CA LEU A 114 3.85 3.04 -4.17
C LEU A 114 4.42 2.39 -2.91
N VAL A 115 5.55 2.91 -2.42
CA VAL A 115 6.14 2.47 -1.14
C VAL A 115 5.20 2.78 0.03
N ALA A 116 4.61 3.98 0.06
CA ALA A 116 3.65 4.35 1.10
C ALA A 116 2.40 3.47 1.07
N ALA A 117 1.83 3.21 -0.11
CA ALA A 117 0.68 2.34 -0.25
C ALA A 117 0.94 0.94 0.32
N LYS A 118 2.12 0.36 0.00
CA LYS A 118 2.57 -0.92 0.54
C LYS A 118 2.64 -0.90 2.08
N GLU A 119 3.25 0.12 2.68
CA GLU A 119 3.31 0.27 4.15
C GLU A 119 1.93 0.33 4.79
N PHE A 120 0.95 0.97 4.13
CA PHE A 120 -0.42 1.07 4.65
C PHE A 120 -1.28 -0.18 4.37
N GLY A 121 -0.70 -1.24 3.78
CA GLY A 121 -1.36 -2.51 3.52
C GLY A 121 -2.02 -2.62 2.13
N PHE A 122 -1.58 -1.84 1.15
CA PHE A 122 -2.08 -1.85 -0.23
C PHE A 122 -0.92 -2.07 -1.19
N GLN A 123 -0.62 -3.33 -1.51
CA GLN A 123 0.55 -3.67 -2.32
C GLN A 123 0.20 -3.77 -3.80
N PHE A 124 0.86 -3.00 -4.65
CA PHE A 124 0.75 -3.17 -6.09
C PHE A 124 1.62 -4.36 -6.54
N CYS A 125 1.03 -5.46 -7.01
CA CYS A 125 1.81 -6.66 -7.36
C CYS A 125 1.96 -6.83 -8.87
N LYS A 126 0.93 -6.46 -9.64
CA LYS A 126 0.90 -6.76 -11.08
C LYS A 126 0.05 -5.78 -11.85
N ARG A 127 0.49 -5.46 -13.06
CA ARG A 127 -0.28 -4.74 -14.08
C ARG A 127 -0.33 -5.53 -15.38
N THR A 128 -1.49 -5.55 -16.01
CA THR A 128 -1.67 -5.94 -17.41
C THR A 128 -2.14 -4.73 -18.22
N GLN A 129 -2.31 -4.87 -19.53
CA GLN A 129 -2.84 -3.79 -20.36
C GLN A 129 -4.23 -3.30 -19.91
N GLY A 130 -5.02 -4.16 -19.27
CA GLY A 130 -6.41 -3.87 -18.91
C GLY A 130 -6.72 -3.89 -17.41
N SER A 131 -5.79 -4.32 -16.56
CA SER A 131 -6.05 -4.46 -15.13
C SER A 131 -4.83 -4.19 -14.25
N ILE A 132 -5.08 -3.80 -13.00
CA ILE A 132 -4.12 -3.71 -11.90
C ILE A 132 -4.58 -4.68 -10.81
N PHE A 133 -3.62 -5.39 -10.19
CA PHE A 133 -3.87 -6.33 -9.10
C PHE A 133 -3.19 -5.82 -7.83
N VAL A 134 -3.97 -5.68 -6.77
CA VAL A 134 -3.54 -5.16 -5.47
C VAL A 134 -4.07 -6.06 -4.36
N PRO A 135 -3.22 -6.81 -3.65
CA PRO A 135 -3.59 -7.36 -2.36
C PRO A 135 -3.71 -6.24 -1.34
N GLU A 136 -4.88 -6.16 -0.71
CA GLU A 136 -5.24 -5.10 0.24
C GLU A 136 -5.52 -5.72 1.61
N ALA A 137 -5.08 -5.07 2.68
CA ALA A 137 -5.48 -5.39 4.03
C ALA A 137 -6.99 -5.10 4.20
N ASP A 138 -7.77 -6.14 4.49
CA ASP A 138 -9.22 -6.03 4.72
C ASP A 138 -9.49 -6.30 6.21
N PRO A 139 -10.13 -5.38 6.96
CA PRO A 139 -10.48 -5.59 8.38
C PRO A 139 -11.39 -6.79 8.64
N SER A 140 -11.95 -7.38 7.59
CA SER A 140 -12.82 -8.56 7.66
C SER A 140 -12.07 -9.88 7.42
N SER A 141 -10.76 -9.85 7.18
CA SER A 141 -9.95 -11.00 6.76
C SER A 141 -8.60 -11.02 7.47
N ASP A 142 -8.19 -12.19 7.98
CA ASP A 142 -6.83 -12.42 8.51
C ASP A 142 -5.75 -12.41 7.41
N GLU A 143 -6.15 -12.56 6.15
CA GLU A 143 -5.26 -12.59 5.00
C GLU A 143 -5.53 -11.41 4.07
N PRO A 144 -4.49 -10.88 3.39
CA PRO A 144 -4.65 -9.92 2.31
C PRO A 144 -5.66 -10.39 1.26
N VAL A 145 -6.57 -9.49 0.87
CA VAL A 145 -7.58 -9.80 -0.14
C VAL A 145 -7.12 -9.24 -1.48
N GLU A 146 -6.88 -10.11 -2.46
CA GLU A 146 -6.53 -9.67 -3.82
C GLU A 146 -7.71 -8.95 -4.49
N ARG A 147 -7.47 -7.71 -4.93
CA ARG A 147 -8.40 -6.90 -5.71
C ARG A 147 -7.88 -6.70 -7.12
N GLU A 148 -8.78 -6.87 -8.09
CA GLU A 148 -8.53 -6.52 -9.48
C GLU A 148 -9.29 -5.25 -9.86
N PHE A 149 -8.55 -4.26 -10.36
CA PHE A 149 -9.08 -3.00 -10.89
C PHE A 149 -8.96 -2.98 -12.40
N LYS A 150 -10.05 -2.73 -13.10
CA LYS A 150 -10.03 -2.59 -14.56
C LYS A 150 -9.57 -1.20 -14.94
N ILE A 151 -8.51 -1.12 -15.74
CA ILE A 151 -8.04 0.12 -16.38
C ILE A 151 -9.01 0.47 -17.50
N LEU A 152 -9.67 1.62 -17.37
CA LEU A 152 -10.54 2.15 -18.41
C LEU A 152 -9.80 3.14 -19.30
N ASN A 153 -8.98 4.00 -18.69
CA ASN A 153 -8.18 4.98 -19.40
C ASN A 153 -6.98 5.40 -18.53
N ILE A 154 -5.87 5.72 -19.19
CA ILE A 154 -4.67 6.29 -18.54
C ILE A 154 -4.42 7.65 -19.17
N LEU A 155 -4.50 8.70 -18.37
CA LEU A 155 -4.15 10.04 -18.80
C LEU A 155 -2.72 10.36 -18.40
N ASN A 156 -1.83 10.33 -19.40
CA ASN A 156 -0.42 10.67 -19.23
C ASN A 156 -0.25 12.09 -18.68
N PHE A 157 0.65 12.22 -17.71
CA PHE A 157 1.01 13.51 -17.15
C PHE A 157 1.60 14.39 -18.27
N THR A 158 1.12 15.62 -18.36
CA THR A 158 1.71 16.62 -19.26
C THR A 158 1.87 17.91 -18.49
N SER A 159 2.95 18.64 -18.72
CA SER A 159 3.22 19.90 -18.02
C SER A 159 2.12 20.97 -18.18
N LYS A 160 1.27 20.83 -19.19
CA LYS A 160 0.09 21.68 -19.46
C LYS A 160 -1.14 21.32 -18.62
N ARG A 161 -1.18 20.10 -18.04
CA ARG A 161 -2.22 19.61 -17.14
C ARG A 161 -1.56 19.41 -15.77
N LYS A 162 -1.51 20.48 -14.97
CA LYS A 162 -1.12 20.44 -13.56
C LYS A 162 -2.36 20.46 -12.69
#